data_AF-G1LAP3-F1
#
_entry.id   AF-G1LAP3-F1
#
_cell.length_a   1.000
_cell.length_b   1.000
_cell.length_c   1.000
_cell.angle_alpha   90.00
_cell.angle_beta   90.00
_cell.angle_gamma   90.00
#
_symmetry.space_group_name_H-M   'P 1'
#
loop_
_entity.id
_entity.type
_entity.pdbx_description
1 polymer ?
#
loop_
_entity_poly.entity_id
_entity_poly.type
_entity_poly.pdbx_seq_one_letter_code
_entity_poly.pdbx_strand_id
1 'polypeptide(L)'
;MQVVEFFYGMVTATEVAYYAYIYSVVSPEHYQKVSGYCRSVTLVAYTAASVLAQLLVSLASLSYFHLNVISLVSVSVTFLLSLLLPMPKKSMFFHAKSSKEVQKPPNKNVALDGPYKVSAPGGEEKPTSEIPTISGNLDGGPVSSPMPRNVVWSVFVQWFQDLKECYSSKRLFYWSLWWAFSTAGFNQAPSQSSAVYNGAVEAIATFGGAVAAFAVGYVKVNWDLLGELALAFFSIFSAGSLFLMHYTTDIWACYAGYLIFKSSYMLLITIAV
;
A
#
# COMPACT_ATOMS: atom_id res chain seq x y z
N MET A 1 -5.69 9.53 -28.43
CA MET A 1 -5.64 8.36 -27.53
C MET A 1 -4.43 8.39 -26.59
N GLN A 2 -3.20 8.60 -27.08
CA GLN A 2 -1.98 8.57 -26.23
C GLN A 2 -1.97 9.53 -25.03
N VAL A 3 -2.51 10.74 -25.18
CA VAL A 3 -2.59 11.71 -24.06
C VAL A 3 -3.50 11.20 -22.94
N VAL A 4 -4.61 10.53 -23.28
CA VAL A 4 -5.53 9.95 -22.29
C VAL A 4 -4.86 8.80 -21.54
N GLU A 5 -4.10 7.97 -22.25
CA GLU A 5 -3.31 6.88 -21.64
C GLU A 5 -2.25 7.40 -20.67
N PHE A 6 -1.60 8.52 -20.99
CA PHE A 6 -0.65 9.18 -20.09
C PHE A 6 -1.34 9.65 -18.78
N PHE A 7 -2.49 10.32 -18.89
CA PHE A 7 -3.26 10.72 -17.71
C PHE A 7 -3.77 9.51 -16.92
N TYR A 8 -4.20 8.45 -17.59
CA TYR A 8 -4.60 7.20 -16.96
C TYR A 8 -3.45 6.56 -16.17
N GLY A 9 -2.24 6.53 -16.73
CA GLY A 9 -1.04 6.06 -16.05
C GLY A 9 -0.70 6.90 -14.82
N MET A 10 -0.79 8.23 -14.92
CA MET A 10 -0.59 9.12 -13.77
C MET A 10 -1.61 8.88 -12.65
N VAL A 11 -2.90 8.77 -13.00
CA VAL A 11 -3.96 8.48 -12.02
C VAL A 11 -3.71 7.13 -11.34
N THR A 12 -3.34 6.10 -12.10
CA THR A 12 -3.00 4.78 -11.53
C THR A 12 -1.81 4.87 -10.57
N ALA A 13 -0.81 5.70 -10.86
CA ALA A 13 0.33 5.91 -9.94
C ALA A 13 -0.08 6.57 -8.61
N THR A 14 -1.14 7.40 -8.60
CA THR A 14 -1.63 8.02 -7.35
C THR A 14 -2.21 7.00 -6.37
N GLU A 15 -2.66 5.83 -6.84
CA GLU A 15 -3.13 4.75 -5.99
C GLU A 15 -2.02 4.25 -5.05
N VAL A 16 -0.79 4.10 -5.58
CA VAL A 16 0.37 3.70 -4.78
C VAL A 16 0.69 4.75 -3.71
N ALA A 17 0.59 6.03 -4.06
CA ALA A 17 0.79 7.14 -3.11
C ALA A 17 -0.29 7.15 -2.01
N TYR A 18 -1.54 6.86 -2.37
CA TYR A 18 -2.64 6.73 -1.42
C TYR A 18 -2.40 5.60 -0.42
N TYR A 19 -1.98 4.42 -0.87
CA TYR A 19 -1.64 3.31 0.04
C TYR A 19 -0.44 3.65 0.94
N ALA A 20 0.60 4.30 0.40
CA ALA A 20 1.74 4.73 1.19
C ALA A 20 1.34 5.71 2.31
N TYR A 21 0.41 6.63 2.02
CA TYR A 21 -0.17 7.52 3.04
C TYR A 21 -0.92 6.73 4.12
N ILE A 22 -1.82 5.81 3.73
CA ILE A 22 -2.60 5.02 4.69
C ILE A 22 -1.70 4.21 5.63
N TYR A 23 -0.64 3.58 5.11
CA TYR A 23 0.30 2.84 5.96
C TYR A 23 1.20 3.72 6.82
N SER A 24 1.36 5.00 6.49
CA SER A 24 2.10 5.94 7.35
C SER A 24 1.31 6.40 8.58
N VAL A 25 -0.03 6.31 8.52
CA VAL A 25 -0.93 6.73 9.62
C VAL A 25 -1.46 5.56 10.45
N VAL A 26 -1.45 4.34 9.89
CA VAL A 26 -1.90 3.10 10.54
C VAL A 26 -0.70 2.33 11.12
N SER A 27 -0.92 1.51 12.14
CA SER A 27 0.12 0.64 12.70
C SER A 27 0.29 -0.66 11.87
N PRO A 28 1.50 -1.26 11.81
CA PRO A 28 1.78 -2.42 10.96
C PRO A 28 0.87 -3.63 11.20
N GLU A 29 0.37 -3.80 12.43
CA GLU A 29 -0.51 -4.92 12.80
C GLU A 29 -1.86 -4.90 12.05
N HIS A 30 -2.23 -3.74 11.49
CA HIS A 30 -3.51 -3.55 10.81
C HIS A 30 -3.39 -3.39 9.30
N TYR A 31 -2.18 -3.46 8.71
CA TYR A 31 -1.95 -3.19 7.29
C TYR A 31 -2.81 -4.05 6.37
N GLN A 32 -2.82 -5.37 6.60
CA GLN A 32 -3.57 -6.29 5.77
C GLN A 32 -5.09 -6.03 5.84
N LYS A 33 -5.60 -5.70 7.03
CA LYS A 33 -7.03 -5.41 7.24
C LYS A 33 -7.44 -4.11 6.56
N VAL A 34 -6.63 -3.06 6.70
CA VAL A 34 -6.89 -1.76 6.07
C VAL A 34 -6.74 -1.84 4.55
N SER A 35 -5.74 -2.57 4.05
CA SER A 35 -5.57 -2.88 2.63
C SER A 35 -6.81 -3.57 2.06
N GLY A 36 -7.30 -4.62 2.75
CA GLY A 36 -8.53 -5.30 2.40
C GLY A 36 -9.72 -4.35 2.32
N TYR A 37 -9.91 -3.48 3.32
CA TYR A 37 -10.98 -2.46 3.29
C TYR A 37 -10.86 -1.50 2.10
N CYS A 38 -9.68 -0.94 1.86
CA CYS A 38 -9.47 -0.01 0.75
C CYS A 38 -9.75 -0.69 -0.60
N ARG A 39 -9.21 -1.90 -0.83
CA ARG A 39 -9.45 -2.68 -2.05
C ARG A 39 -10.93 -2.98 -2.25
N SER A 40 -11.59 -3.48 -1.22
CA SER A 40 -13.01 -3.85 -1.30
C SER A 40 -13.90 -2.64 -1.58
N VAL A 41 -13.67 -1.50 -0.90
CA VAL A 41 -14.44 -0.27 -1.15
C VAL A 41 -14.22 0.23 -2.58
N THR A 42 -12.98 0.23 -3.09
CA THR A 42 -12.68 0.63 -4.47
C THR A 42 -13.41 -0.26 -5.48
N LEU A 43 -13.39 -1.58 -5.29
CA LEU A 43 -14.05 -2.52 -6.20
C LEU A 43 -15.57 -2.39 -6.14
N VAL A 44 -16.16 -2.22 -4.95
CA VAL A 44 -17.61 -1.98 -4.79
C VAL A 44 -18.01 -0.66 -5.44
N ALA A 45 -17.25 0.41 -5.21
CA ALA A 45 -17.50 1.71 -5.82
C ALA A 45 -17.39 1.65 -7.35
N TYR A 46 -16.41 0.91 -7.89
CA TYR A 46 -16.26 0.68 -9.33
C TYR A 46 -17.48 -0.04 -9.92
N THR A 47 -17.96 -1.10 -9.26
CA THR A 47 -19.17 -1.82 -9.70
C THR A 47 -20.39 -0.90 -9.65
N ALA A 48 -20.59 -0.16 -8.55
CA ALA A 48 -21.71 0.76 -8.40
C ALA A 48 -21.67 1.87 -9.45
N ALA A 49 -20.50 2.47 -9.70
CA ALA A 49 -20.31 3.50 -10.72
C ALA A 49 -20.57 2.96 -12.14
N SER A 50 -20.13 1.74 -12.44
CA SER A 50 -20.38 1.09 -13.74
C SER A 50 -21.86 0.82 -13.97
N VAL A 51 -22.57 0.30 -12.96
CA VAL A 51 -24.03 0.10 -13.01
C VAL A 51 -24.75 1.44 -13.19
N LEU A 52 -24.38 2.45 -12.41
CA LEU A 52 -24.96 3.79 -12.52
C LEU A 52 -24.71 4.41 -13.90
N ALA A 53 -23.49 4.32 -14.43
CA ALA A 53 -23.15 4.81 -15.76
C ALA A 53 -24.00 4.13 -16.84
N GLN A 54 -24.14 2.81 -16.77
CA GLN A 54 -24.98 2.05 -17.70
C GLN A 54 -26.46 2.47 -17.62
N LEU A 55 -27.00 2.66 -16.42
CA LEU A 55 -28.38 3.13 -16.21
C LEU A 55 -28.58 4.55 -16.76
N LEU A 56 -27.64 5.47 -16.53
CA LEU A 56 -27.71 6.85 -17.02
C LEU A 56 -27.67 6.92 -18.56
N VAL A 57 -26.86 6.09 -19.20
CA VAL A 57 -26.80 6.03 -20.67
C VAL A 57 -28.06 5.37 -21.24
N SER A 58 -28.55 4.29 -20.63
CA SER A 58 -29.65 3.50 -21.18
C SER A 58 -31.06 4.04 -20.88
N LEU A 59 -31.33 4.51 -19.65
CA LEU A 59 -32.66 5.03 -19.27
C LEU A 59 -32.78 6.54 -19.49
N ALA A 60 -31.72 7.30 -19.21
CA ALA A 60 -31.76 8.75 -19.31
C ALA A 60 -31.20 9.29 -20.63
N SER A 61 -30.71 8.42 -21.53
CA SER A 61 -30.10 8.79 -22.83
C SER A 61 -29.02 9.87 -22.70
N LEU A 62 -28.33 9.91 -21.55
CA LEU A 62 -27.31 10.91 -21.28
C LEU A 62 -26.10 10.68 -22.18
N SER A 63 -25.63 11.75 -22.80
CA SER A 63 -24.42 11.69 -23.62
C SER A 63 -23.17 11.43 -22.76
N TYR A 64 -22.16 10.79 -23.34
CA TYR A 64 -20.86 10.55 -22.68
C TYR A 64 -20.20 11.82 -22.13
N PHE A 65 -20.51 12.98 -22.71
CA PHE A 65 -20.05 14.27 -22.19
C PHE A 65 -20.51 14.51 -20.76
N HIS A 66 -21.79 14.24 -20.43
CA HIS A 66 -22.32 14.43 -19.09
C HIS A 66 -21.72 13.44 -18.09
N LEU A 67 -21.43 12.20 -18.51
CA LEU A 67 -20.72 11.23 -17.67
C LEU A 67 -19.31 11.72 -17.31
N ASN A 68 -18.60 12.34 -18.27
CA ASN A 68 -17.30 12.94 -18.02
C ASN A 68 -17.39 14.14 -17.06
N VAL A 69 -18.43 14.98 -17.19
CA VAL A 69 -18.67 16.10 -16.26
C VAL A 69 -18.93 15.59 -14.84
N ILE A 70 -19.78 14.58 -14.66
CA ILE A 70 -20.05 13.96 -13.34
C ILE A 70 -18.75 13.42 -12.73
N SER A 71 -17.93 12.74 -13.53
CA SER A 71 -16.64 12.20 -13.10
C SER A 71 -15.68 13.33 -12.66
N LEU A 72 -15.62 14.42 -13.42
CA LEU A 72 -14.79 15.58 -13.10
C LEU A 72 -15.21 16.25 -11.78
N VAL A 73 -16.51 16.40 -11.55
CA VAL A 73 -17.04 16.92 -10.29
C VAL A 73 -16.66 16.02 -9.12
N SER A 74 -16.83 14.70 -9.27
CA SER A 74 -16.49 13.72 -8.23
C SER A 74 -15.01 13.77 -7.83
N VAL A 75 -14.10 13.81 -8.81
CA VAL A 75 -12.65 13.93 -8.56
C VAL A 75 -12.31 15.27 -7.91
N SER A 76 -12.96 16.37 -8.32
CA SER A 76 -12.75 17.70 -7.73
C SER A 76 -13.17 17.74 -6.25
N VAL A 77 -14.31 17.15 -5.91
CA VAL A 77 -14.77 17.02 -4.52
C VAL A 77 -13.80 16.18 -3.71
N THR A 78 -13.35 15.05 -4.26
CA THR A 78 -12.36 14.16 -3.61
C THR A 78 -11.04 14.88 -3.33
N PHE A 79 -10.59 15.71 -4.28
CA PHE A 79 -9.40 16.54 -4.10
C PHE A 79 -9.55 17.52 -2.93
N LEU A 80 -10.70 18.21 -2.82
CA LEU A 80 -10.96 19.12 -1.70
C LEU A 80 -11.01 18.39 -0.35
N LEU A 81 -11.63 17.20 -0.31
CA LEU A 81 -11.66 16.38 0.91
C LEU A 81 -10.28 15.86 1.30
N SER A 82 -9.41 15.58 0.34
CA SER A 82 -8.02 15.15 0.59
C SER A 82 -7.22 16.21 1.37
N LEU A 83 -7.53 17.51 1.18
CA LEU A 83 -6.89 18.59 1.93
C LEU A 83 -7.24 18.59 3.42
N LEU A 84 -8.32 17.91 3.82
CA LEU A 84 -8.74 17.77 5.22
C LEU A 84 -8.11 16.56 5.91
N LEU A 85 -7.34 15.73 5.18
CA LEU A 85 -6.71 14.55 5.73
C LEU A 85 -5.56 14.93 6.70
N PRO A 86 -5.39 14.18 7.79
CA PRO A 86 -4.33 14.45 8.76
C PRO A 86 -2.95 14.27 8.15
N MET A 87 -2.04 15.20 8.42
CA MET A 87 -0.65 15.07 7.98
C MET A 87 0.03 13.86 8.65
N PRO A 88 0.71 13.00 7.88
CA PRO A 88 1.35 11.80 8.42
C PRO A 88 2.50 12.20 9.35
N LYS A 89 2.41 11.79 10.61
CA LYS A 89 3.39 12.14 11.67
C LYS A 89 4.63 11.25 11.67
N LYS A 90 4.60 10.12 10.95
CA LYS A 90 5.70 9.15 10.87
C LYS A 90 5.99 8.85 9.40
N SER A 91 7.25 8.99 9.01
CA SER A 91 7.72 8.40 7.75
C SER A 91 8.09 6.94 8.00
N MET A 92 7.46 6.03 7.26
CA MET A 92 7.71 4.58 7.33
C MET A 92 9.15 4.21 6.97
N PHE A 93 9.77 4.96 6.05
CA PHE A 93 11.11 4.69 5.55
C PHE A 93 12.19 5.50 6.28
N PHE A 94 11.93 6.77 6.61
CA PHE A 94 13.00 7.69 7.01
C PHE A 94 13.33 7.66 8.52
N HIS A 95 12.46 7.12 9.38
CA HIS A 95 12.67 7.15 10.84
C HIS A 95 12.72 5.78 11.53
N ALA A 96 12.58 4.67 10.79
CA ALA A 96 12.59 3.32 11.37
C ALA A 96 13.95 2.95 12.01
N LYS A 97 15.06 3.51 11.52
CA LYS A 97 16.42 3.22 12.03
C LYS A 97 16.72 3.91 13.38
N SER A 98 16.15 5.09 13.66
CA SER A 98 16.38 5.79 14.93
C SER A 98 15.76 5.06 16.14
N SER A 99 14.64 4.36 15.95
CA SER A 99 13.98 3.64 17.05
C SER A 99 14.66 2.32 17.43
N LYS A 100 15.46 1.71 16.54
CA LYS A 100 16.19 0.47 16.84
C LYS A 100 17.50 0.70 17.59
N GLU A 101 18.04 1.92 17.57
CA GLU A 101 19.29 2.27 18.24
C GLU A 101 19.07 2.79 19.68
N VAL A 102 17.85 3.26 20.01
CA VAL A 102 17.50 3.79 21.35
C VAL A 102 17.02 2.69 22.33
N GLN A 103 16.81 1.46 21.89
CA GLN A 103 16.41 0.32 22.76
C GLN A 103 17.53 -0.72 22.98
N LYS A 104 18.72 -0.26 23.36
CA LYS A 104 19.74 -1.15 23.94
C LYS A 104 20.37 -0.51 25.18
N PRO A 105 19.91 -0.83 26.40
CA PRO A 105 20.63 -0.42 27.60
C PRO A 105 21.97 -1.18 27.68
N PRO A 106 23.07 -0.53 28.09
CA PRO A 106 24.32 -1.22 28.36
C PRO A 106 24.24 -1.86 29.75
N ASN A 107 24.40 -3.18 29.84
CA ASN A 107 24.74 -3.81 31.13
C ASN A 107 25.82 -4.88 30.92
N LYS A 108 27.07 -4.44 31.15
CA LYS A 108 28.16 -5.23 31.76
C LYS A 108 27.95 -5.15 33.28
N ASN A 109 28.22 -6.10 34.15
CA ASN A 109 28.71 -7.48 34.15
C ASN A 109 28.54 -7.98 35.62
N VAL A 110 28.74 -9.29 35.82
CA VAL A 110 29.23 -9.96 37.05
C VAL A 110 28.19 -10.47 38.05
N ALA A 111 28.40 -11.75 38.37
CA ALA A 111 27.78 -12.59 39.38
C ALA A 111 28.02 -12.13 40.83
N LEU A 112 27.07 -12.39 41.74
CA LEU A 112 27.20 -13.35 42.84
C LEU A 112 25.93 -13.30 43.72
N ASP A 113 25.39 -14.48 44.03
CA ASP A 113 24.43 -14.72 45.09
C ASP A 113 25.09 -14.58 46.48
N GLY A 114 24.36 -14.04 47.45
CA GLY A 114 24.70 -14.11 48.88
C GLY A 114 24.01 -13.04 49.73
N PRO A 115 23.08 -13.39 50.64
CA PRO A 115 22.52 -12.44 51.61
C PRO A 115 23.33 -12.44 52.91
N TYR A 116 23.41 -11.31 53.62
CA TYR A 116 23.13 -11.17 55.07
C TYR A 116 23.78 -9.92 55.75
N LYS A 117 22.90 -9.16 56.42
CA LYS A 117 23.00 -8.42 57.71
C LYS A 117 23.83 -7.12 57.87
N VAL A 118 23.06 -6.02 57.95
CA VAL A 118 22.92 -5.04 59.06
C VAL A 118 24.10 -4.87 60.03
N SER A 119 24.66 -3.65 60.10
CA SER A 119 24.75 -2.77 61.31
C SER A 119 25.49 -1.45 60.98
N ALA A 120 24.92 -0.32 61.40
CA ALA A 120 25.56 1.00 61.53
C ALA A 120 25.99 1.20 63.01
N PRO A 121 26.54 2.34 63.51
CA PRO A 121 26.92 3.61 62.85
C PRO A 121 28.30 4.20 63.29
N GLY A 122 28.74 5.29 62.63
CA GLY A 122 29.59 6.30 63.29
C GLY A 122 30.69 6.97 62.45
N GLY A 123 30.59 8.30 62.29
CA GLY A 123 31.74 9.22 62.22
C GLY A 123 32.10 9.85 60.87
N GLU A 124 31.59 11.09 60.65
CA GLU A 124 32.26 12.30 60.08
C GLU A 124 32.95 12.17 58.68
N GLU A 125 32.71 12.99 57.64
CA GLU A 125 32.53 14.45 57.50
C GLU A 125 31.73 14.84 56.21
N LYS A 126 31.20 16.07 56.18
CA LYS A 126 30.48 16.84 55.12
C LYS A 126 31.49 17.44 54.08
N PRO A 127 31.14 18.26 53.03
CA PRO A 127 29.84 18.61 52.42
C PRO A 127 29.77 18.64 50.86
N THR A 128 28.52 18.61 50.37
CA THR A 128 27.88 19.32 49.23
C THR A 128 28.71 19.92 48.06
N SER A 129 28.34 19.57 46.82
CA SER A 129 28.31 20.53 45.70
C SER A 129 27.25 20.14 44.66
N GLU A 130 26.62 21.16 44.11
CA GLU A 130 25.31 21.21 43.48
C GLU A 130 25.28 20.83 41.99
N ILE A 131 24.08 20.48 41.53
CA ILE A 131 23.67 20.27 40.15
C ILE A 131 23.46 21.65 39.48
N PRO A 132 23.89 21.85 38.21
CA PRO A 132 23.31 22.91 37.38
C PRO A 132 22.45 22.31 36.25
N THR A 133 21.15 22.52 36.37
CA THR A 133 20.18 22.47 35.26
C THR A 133 20.29 23.79 34.48
N ILE A 134 20.64 23.75 33.20
CA ILE A 134 20.56 24.93 32.32
C ILE A 134 19.36 24.78 31.39
N SER A 135 18.31 25.51 31.77
CA SER A 135 17.28 26.06 30.89
C SER A 135 17.90 27.19 30.06
N GLY A 136 17.66 27.19 28.74
CA GLY A 136 18.12 28.22 27.82
C GLY A 136 17.00 28.65 26.87
N ASN A 137 16.57 29.91 27.04
CA ASN A 137 15.53 30.62 26.29
C ASN A 137 15.68 30.53 24.76
N LEU A 138 14.53 30.46 24.08
CA LEU A 138 14.36 30.77 22.67
C LEU A 138 13.88 32.22 22.53
N ASP A 139 14.66 33.07 21.86
CA ASP A 139 14.18 34.33 21.29
C ASP A 139 14.92 34.63 19.97
N GLY A 140 14.14 34.96 18.93
CA GLY A 140 14.53 35.87 17.84
C GLY A 140 15.14 35.32 16.54
N GLY A 141 14.32 35.24 15.48
CA GLY A 141 14.73 35.61 14.09
C GLY A 141 14.53 34.55 12.99
N PRO A 142 13.85 34.87 11.85
CA PRO A 142 13.72 33.97 10.72
C PRO A 142 14.94 34.08 9.82
N VAL A 143 15.84 33.10 9.86
CA VAL A 143 16.93 32.98 8.88
C VAL A 143 16.40 32.18 7.70
N SER A 144 15.98 32.88 6.64
CA SER A 144 15.82 32.32 5.31
C SER A 144 17.20 32.01 4.73
N SER A 145 17.66 30.76 4.88
CA SER A 145 18.87 30.28 4.19
C SER A 145 18.50 29.73 2.81
N PRO A 146 19.33 29.94 1.76
CA PRO A 146 19.14 29.27 0.48
C PRO A 146 19.44 27.78 0.66
N MET A 147 18.49 26.90 0.32
CA MET A 147 18.70 25.45 0.39
C MET A 147 19.97 25.03 -0.39
N PRO A 148 20.94 24.34 0.23
CA PRO A 148 22.16 23.95 -0.46
C PRO A 148 21.87 22.80 -1.45
N ARG A 149 22.44 22.92 -2.65
CA ARG A 149 22.39 21.96 -3.77
C ARG A 149 22.71 20.49 -3.39
N ASN A 150 23.40 20.29 -2.26
CA ASN A 150 23.74 18.98 -1.72
C ASN A 150 22.56 18.24 -1.09
N VAL A 151 21.50 18.94 -0.67
CA VAL A 151 20.33 18.31 -0.04
C VAL A 151 19.58 17.46 -1.07
N VAL A 152 19.32 18.00 -2.26
CA VAL A 152 18.63 17.26 -3.33
C VAL A 152 19.41 16.02 -3.73
N TRP A 153 20.72 16.14 -3.93
CA TRP A 153 21.57 15.00 -4.26
C TRP A 153 21.59 13.95 -3.13
N SER A 154 21.68 14.38 -1.87
CA SER A 154 21.63 13.47 -0.73
C SER A 154 20.30 12.72 -0.62
N VAL A 155 19.18 13.37 -0.94
CA VAL A 155 17.85 12.74 -1.00
C VAL A 155 17.77 11.71 -2.13
N PHE A 156 18.30 12.03 -3.32
CA PHE A 156 18.36 11.07 -4.44
C PHE A 156 19.23 9.86 -4.12
N VAL A 157 20.40 10.08 -3.50
CA VAL A 157 21.29 8.99 -3.08
C VAL A 157 20.63 8.12 -2.00
N GLN A 158 19.98 8.74 -1.01
CA GLN A 158 19.24 8.02 0.03
C GLN A 158 18.11 7.18 -0.58
N TRP A 159 17.33 7.75 -1.50
CA TRP A 159 16.25 7.02 -2.18
C TRP A 159 16.77 5.82 -2.97
N PHE A 160 17.91 5.95 -3.65
CA PHE A 160 18.52 4.84 -4.37
C PHE A 160 19.05 3.74 -3.44
N GLN A 161 19.62 4.13 -2.29
CA GLN A 161 20.04 3.16 -1.27
C GLN A 161 18.84 2.42 -0.68
N ASP A 162 17.76 3.12 -0.37
CA ASP A 162 16.53 2.53 0.16
C ASP A 162 15.89 1.59 -0.87
N LEU A 163 15.88 1.97 -2.16
CA LEU A 163 15.42 1.11 -3.26
C LEU A 163 16.26 -0.16 -3.35
N LYS A 164 17.59 -0.03 -3.29
CA LYS A 164 18.50 -1.18 -3.29
C LYS A 164 18.26 -2.08 -2.08
N GLU A 165 18.07 -1.51 -0.89
CA GLU A 165 17.78 -2.25 0.34
C GLU A 165 16.44 -3.00 0.25
N CYS A 166 15.39 -2.35 -0.27
CA CYS A 166 14.07 -2.95 -0.50
C CYS A 166 14.13 -4.15 -1.45
N TYR A 167 14.74 -3.97 -2.62
CA TYR A 167 14.82 -5.01 -3.64
C TYR A 167 15.90 -6.07 -3.36
N SER A 168 16.72 -5.89 -2.32
CA SER A 168 17.59 -6.96 -1.82
C SER A 168 16.82 -8.07 -1.11
N SER A 169 15.59 -7.79 -0.65
CA SER A 169 14.68 -8.81 -0.11
C SER A 169 14.09 -9.64 -1.25
N LYS A 170 14.39 -10.94 -1.27
CA LYS A 170 13.87 -11.90 -2.27
C LYS A 170 12.36 -11.84 -2.37
N ARG A 171 11.67 -11.77 -1.23
CA ARG A 171 10.21 -11.68 -1.16
C ARG A 171 9.70 -10.45 -1.90
N LEU A 172 10.19 -9.26 -1.57
CA LEU A 172 9.75 -8.01 -2.20
C LEU A 172 10.03 -8.01 -3.70
N PHE A 173 11.16 -8.59 -4.13
CA PHE A 173 11.48 -8.75 -5.54
C PHE A 173 10.45 -9.64 -6.26
N TYR A 174 10.13 -10.83 -5.74
CA TYR A 174 9.15 -11.73 -6.36
C TYR A 174 7.76 -11.11 -6.46
N TRP A 175 7.29 -10.47 -5.39
CA TRP A 175 5.98 -9.81 -5.37
C TRP A 175 5.91 -8.61 -6.31
N SER A 176 6.99 -7.82 -6.42
CA SER A 176 7.05 -6.69 -7.35
C SER A 176 7.06 -7.14 -8.81
N LEU A 177 7.84 -8.18 -9.12
CA LEU A 177 7.92 -8.74 -10.46
C LEU A 177 6.58 -9.33 -10.89
N TRP A 178 5.96 -10.12 -10.00
CA TRP A 178 4.60 -10.63 -10.21
C TRP A 178 3.60 -9.50 -10.44
N TRP A 179 3.61 -8.47 -9.58
CA TRP A 179 2.70 -7.34 -9.71
C TRP A 179 2.82 -6.64 -11.06
N ALA A 180 4.04 -6.42 -11.55
CA ALA A 180 4.30 -5.81 -12.84
C ALA A 180 3.71 -6.65 -14.00
N PHE A 181 4.01 -7.95 -14.04
CA PHE A 181 3.51 -8.84 -15.10
C PHE A 181 1.98 -9.02 -15.03
N SER A 182 1.43 -9.22 -13.83
CA SER A 182 -0.01 -9.43 -13.67
C SER A 182 -0.81 -8.17 -13.96
N THR A 183 -0.30 -6.98 -13.61
CA THR A 183 -0.97 -5.71 -13.95
C THR A 183 -0.92 -5.44 -15.46
N ALA A 184 0.18 -5.78 -16.13
CA ALA A 184 0.24 -5.73 -17.59
C ALA A 184 -0.78 -6.69 -18.23
N GLY A 185 -0.86 -7.93 -17.75
CA GLY A 185 -1.85 -8.91 -18.19
C GLY A 185 -3.29 -8.46 -17.93
N PHE A 186 -3.56 -7.86 -16.77
CA PHE A 186 -4.87 -7.35 -16.40
C PHE A 186 -5.35 -6.23 -17.33
N ASN A 187 -4.47 -5.31 -17.71
CA ASN A 187 -4.80 -4.23 -18.64
C ASN A 187 -4.92 -4.73 -20.09
N GLN A 188 -4.18 -5.77 -20.48
CA GLN A 188 -4.21 -6.31 -21.84
C GLN A 188 -5.35 -7.33 -22.09
N ALA A 189 -5.77 -8.09 -21.08
CA ALA A 189 -6.77 -9.15 -21.24
C ALA A 189 -8.12 -8.65 -21.82
N PRO A 190 -8.66 -7.48 -21.43
CA PRO A 190 -9.86 -6.93 -22.05
C PRO A 190 -9.66 -6.46 -23.50
N SER A 191 -8.43 -6.10 -23.88
CA SER A 191 -8.12 -5.51 -25.19
C SER A 191 -8.04 -6.51 -26.34
N GLN A 192 -7.81 -7.80 -26.05
CA GLN A 192 -7.70 -8.84 -27.07
C GLN A 192 -9.04 -9.51 -27.44
N SER A 193 -10.08 -9.33 -26.62
CA SER A 193 -11.39 -9.97 -26.80
C SER A 193 -12.47 -8.99 -27.26
N SER A 194 -12.16 -8.19 -28.30
CA SER A 194 -13.03 -7.14 -28.86
C SER A 194 -14.44 -7.63 -29.30
N ALA A 195 -14.66 -8.94 -29.39
CA ALA A 195 -15.91 -9.50 -29.88
C ALA A 195 -17.02 -9.61 -28.83
N VAL A 196 -16.73 -9.88 -27.54
CA VAL A 196 -17.81 -10.12 -26.56
C VAL A 196 -17.46 -9.76 -25.11
N TYR A 197 -17.28 -8.47 -24.83
CA TYR A 197 -17.18 -7.98 -23.46
C TYR A 197 -18.59 -7.78 -22.85
N ASN A 198 -19.01 -8.70 -22.00
CA ASN A 198 -20.29 -8.59 -21.27
C ASN A 198 -20.07 -7.90 -19.91
N GLY A 199 -20.68 -6.73 -19.73
CA GLY A 199 -20.59 -5.97 -18.47
C GLY A 199 -21.08 -6.73 -17.23
N ALA A 200 -21.94 -7.74 -17.39
CA ALA A 200 -22.35 -8.60 -16.28
C ALA A 200 -21.21 -9.51 -15.79
N VAL A 201 -20.42 -10.09 -16.70
CA VAL A 201 -19.26 -10.91 -16.35
C VAL A 201 -18.22 -10.06 -15.64
N GLU A 202 -17.99 -8.84 -16.14
CA GLU A 202 -17.12 -7.86 -15.51
C GLU A 202 -17.57 -7.54 -14.07
N ALA A 203 -18.88 -7.27 -13.88
CA ALA A 203 -19.44 -6.96 -12.56
C ALA A 203 -19.31 -8.11 -11.57
N ILE A 204 -19.63 -9.35 -11.99
CA ILE A 204 -19.49 -10.56 -11.16
C ILE A 204 -18.03 -10.76 -10.76
N ALA A 205 -17.12 -10.64 -11.72
CA ALA A 205 -15.69 -10.82 -11.48
C ALA A 205 -15.13 -9.73 -10.54
N THR A 206 -15.55 -8.47 -10.70
CA THR A 206 -15.17 -7.37 -9.81
C THR A 206 -15.70 -7.57 -8.41
N PHE A 207 -16.98 -7.96 -8.27
CA PHE A 207 -17.59 -8.21 -6.97
C PHE A 207 -16.95 -9.40 -6.25
N GLY A 208 -16.68 -10.49 -6.97
CA GLY A 208 -15.94 -11.64 -6.44
C GLY A 208 -14.54 -11.24 -5.94
N GLY A 209 -13.83 -10.42 -6.71
CA GLY A 209 -12.56 -9.83 -6.29
C GLY A 209 -12.68 -8.97 -5.02
N ALA A 210 -13.77 -8.21 -4.87
CA ALA A 210 -14.02 -7.38 -3.69
C ALA A 210 -14.21 -8.22 -2.42
N VAL A 211 -14.99 -9.31 -2.53
CA VAL A 211 -15.21 -10.26 -1.44
C VAL A 211 -13.92 -10.99 -1.08
N ALA A 212 -13.12 -11.42 -2.08
CA ALA A 212 -11.84 -12.06 -1.85
C ALA A 212 -10.86 -11.11 -1.13
N ALA A 213 -10.73 -9.87 -1.59
CA ALA A 213 -9.89 -8.86 -0.94
C ALA A 213 -10.34 -8.57 0.50
N PHE A 214 -11.66 -8.51 0.74
CA PHE A 214 -12.20 -8.32 2.08
C PHE A 214 -11.84 -9.50 2.98
N ALA A 215 -12.05 -10.73 2.49
CA ALA A 215 -11.82 -11.95 3.25
C ALA A 215 -10.36 -12.11 3.68
N VAL A 216 -9.40 -11.77 2.81
CA VAL A 216 -7.96 -11.80 3.14
C VAL A 216 -7.64 -10.97 4.39
N GLY A 217 -8.31 -9.84 4.60
CA GLY A 217 -8.14 -8.99 5.80
C GLY A 217 -8.61 -9.62 7.12
N TYR A 218 -9.37 -10.72 7.08
CA TYR A 218 -9.87 -11.44 8.26
C TYR A 218 -9.26 -12.83 8.42
N VAL A 219 -8.60 -13.35 7.39
CA VAL A 219 -7.96 -14.67 7.41
C VAL A 219 -6.63 -14.58 8.15
N LYS A 220 -6.57 -15.18 9.34
CA LYS A 220 -5.34 -15.30 10.16
C LYS A 220 -4.47 -16.43 9.62
N VAL A 221 -3.72 -16.14 8.56
CA VAL A 221 -2.77 -17.06 7.93
C VAL A 221 -1.37 -16.47 8.01
N ASN A 222 -0.35 -17.33 8.16
CA ASN A 222 1.04 -16.90 8.04
C ASN A 222 1.37 -16.66 6.55
N TRP A 223 1.06 -15.44 6.08
CA TRP A 223 1.27 -15.02 4.71
C TRP A 223 2.75 -14.90 4.33
N ASP A 224 3.67 -14.92 5.29
CA ASP A 224 5.11 -14.99 4.99
C ASP A 224 5.50 -16.36 4.44
N LEU A 225 4.86 -17.44 4.92
CA LEU A 225 5.11 -18.81 4.46
C LEU A 225 4.15 -19.22 3.33
N LEU A 226 2.85 -18.95 3.51
CA LEU A 226 1.82 -19.35 2.55
C LEU A 226 1.66 -18.38 1.38
N GLY A 227 2.14 -17.14 1.51
CA GLY A 227 2.06 -16.14 0.45
C GLY A 227 2.86 -16.54 -0.80
N GLU A 228 4.06 -17.09 -0.65
CA GLU A 228 4.87 -17.55 -1.79
C GLU A 228 4.24 -18.76 -2.49
N LEU A 229 3.69 -19.70 -1.71
CA LEU A 229 2.97 -20.85 -2.26
C LEU A 229 1.69 -20.41 -2.99
N ALA A 230 0.92 -19.51 -2.39
CA ALA A 230 -0.27 -18.93 -3.00
C ALA A 230 0.10 -18.19 -4.29
N LEU A 231 1.17 -17.39 -4.27
CA LEU A 231 1.69 -16.67 -5.43
C LEU A 231 1.98 -17.63 -6.60
N ALA A 232 2.72 -18.71 -6.34
CA ALA A 232 3.05 -19.70 -7.36
C ALA A 232 1.78 -20.40 -7.89
N PHE A 233 0.92 -20.89 -6.99
CA PHE A 233 -0.31 -21.59 -7.35
C PHE A 233 -1.23 -20.71 -8.20
N PHE A 234 -1.65 -19.55 -7.70
CA PHE A 234 -2.57 -18.66 -8.41
C PHE A 234 -1.96 -18.06 -9.68
N SER A 235 -0.64 -17.95 -9.78
CA SER A 235 0.02 -17.55 -11.04
C SER A 235 -0.09 -18.63 -12.12
N ILE A 236 0.01 -19.91 -11.78
CA ILE A 236 -0.19 -21.02 -12.74
C ILE A 236 -1.64 -21.01 -13.24
N PHE A 237 -2.62 -20.83 -12.35
CA PHE A 237 -4.03 -20.71 -12.76
C PHE A 237 -4.29 -19.49 -13.62
N SER A 238 -3.67 -18.36 -13.29
CA SER A 238 -3.79 -17.12 -14.07
C SER A 238 -3.20 -17.28 -15.47
N ALA A 239 -2.00 -17.87 -15.59
CA ALA A 239 -1.36 -18.14 -16.87
C ALA A 239 -2.17 -19.15 -17.70
N GLY A 240 -2.62 -20.25 -17.09
CA GLY A 240 -3.48 -21.24 -17.74
C GLY A 240 -4.79 -20.64 -18.24
N SER A 241 -5.40 -19.73 -17.47
CA SER A 241 -6.62 -19.02 -17.88
C SER A 241 -6.39 -18.10 -19.07
N LEU A 242 -5.29 -17.33 -19.07
CA LEU A 242 -4.93 -16.47 -20.21
C LEU A 242 -4.63 -17.31 -21.47
N PHE A 243 -3.93 -18.44 -21.32
CA PHE A 243 -3.63 -19.33 -22.43
C PHE A 243 -4.91 -19.96 -23.00
N LEU A 244 -5.81 -20.43 -22.13
CA LEU A 244 -7.13 -20.92 -22.52
C LEU A 244 -7.88 -19.87 -23.35
N MET A 245 -7.96 -18.63 -22.85
CA MET A 245 -8.63 -17.51 -23.53
C MET A 245 -8.02 -17.15 -24.89
N HIS A 246 -6.71 -17.35 -25.06
CA HIS A 246 -6.03 -17.06 -26.32
C HIS A 246 -6.34 -18.11 -27.41
N TYR A 247 -6.42 -19.39 -27.04
CA TYR A 247 -6.57 -20.49 -28.00
C TYR A 247 -8.01 -20.97 -28.20
N THR A 248 -8.93 -20.61 -27.29
CA THR A 248 -10.34 -20.99 -27.42
C THR A 248 -11.15 -19.92 -28.14
N THR A 249 -12.12 -20.37 -28.94
CA THR A 249 -13.17 -19.51 -29.50
C THR A 249 -14.48 -19.65 -28.72
N ASP A 250 -14.56 -20.58 -27.76
CA ASP A 250 -15.73 -20.78 -26.91
C ASP A 250 -15.86 -19.65 -25.89
N ILE A 251 -16.99 -18.96 -25.96
CA ILE A 251 -17.25 -17.77 -25.14
C ILE A 251 -17.40 -18.09 -23.65
N TRP A 252 -17.96 -19.25 -23.30
CA TRP A 252 -18.14 -19.66 -21.91
C TRP A 252 -16.81 -20.01 -21.25
N ALA A 253 -15.93 -20.70 -21.99
CA ALA A 253 -14.55 -20.95 -21.59
C ALA A 253 -13.78 -19.63 -21.41
N CYS A 254 -13.95 -18.66 -22.30
CA CYS A 254 -13.36 -17.33 -22.15
C CYS A 254 -13.87 -16.60 -20.90
N TYR A 255 -15.17 -16.67 -20.60
CA TYR A 255 -15.74 -16.07 -19.39
C TYR A 255 -15.26 -16.75 -18.11
N ALA A 256 -15.17 -18.08 -18.10
CA ALA A 256 -14.63 -18.82 -16.96
C ALA A 256 -13.15 -18.47 -16.73
N GLY A 257 -12.34 -18.45 -17.80
CA GLY A 257 -10.93 -18.04 -17.73
C GLY A 257 -10.76 -16.62 -17.22
N TYR A 258 -11.57 -15.67 -17.71
CA TYR A 258 -11.54 -14.29 -17.26
C TYR A 258 -11.89 -14.15 -15.77
N LEU A 259 -12.92 -14.85 -15.31
CA LEU A 259 -13.33 -14.88 -13.89
C LEU A 259 -12.22 -15.42 -12.99
N ILE A 260 -11.57 -16.51 -13.39
CA ILE A 260 -10.47 -17.12 -12.63
C ILE A 260 -9.27 -16.18 -12.56
N PHE A 261 -8.86 -15.65 -13.71
CA PHE A 261 -7.73 -14.71 -13.80
C PHE A 261 -7.95 -13.49 -12.91
N LYS A 262 -9.11 -12.82 -13.05
CA LYS A 262 -9.42 -11.60 -12.29
C LYS A 262 -9.54 -11.84 -10.80
N SER A 263 -10.21 -12.92 -10.40
CA SER A 263 -10.36 -13.27 -8.98
C SER A 263 -8.99 -13.59 -8.35
N SER A 264 -8.15 -14.34 -9.08
CA SER A 264 -6.79 -14.67 -8.63
C SER A 264 -5.91 -13.43 -8.50
N TYR A 265 -5.98 -12.51 -9.47
CA TYR A 265 -5.27 -11.23 -9.42
C TYR A 265 -5.67 -10.41 -8.20
N MET A 266 -6.97 -10.20 -7.97
CA MET A 266 -7.50 -9.39 -6.87
C MET A 266 -7.20 -10.00 -5.48
N LEU A 267 -7.17 -11.33 -5.40
CA LEU A 267 -6.78 -12.04 -4.18
C LEU A 267 -5.28 -11.87 -3.91
N LEU A 268 -4.42 -12.19 -4.88
CA LEU A 268 -2.97 -12.14 -4.71
C LEU A 268 -2.46 -10.74 -4.42
N ILE A 269 -2.99 -9.73 -5.11
CA ILE A 269 -2.57 -8.35 -4.89
C ILE A 269 -2.92 -7.89 -3.47
N THR A 270 -3.94 -8.47 -2.84
CA THR A 270 -4.32 -8.17 -1.44
C THR A 270 -3.45 -8.92 -0.44
N ILE A 271 -2.92 -10.10 -0.79
CA ILE A 271 -1.91 -10.82 0.02
C ILE A 271 -0.54 -10.15 -0.06
N ALA A 272 -0.21 -9.54 -1.20
CA ALA A 272 1.08 -8.89 -1.45
C ALA A 272 1.38 -7.71 -0.50
N VAL A 273 0.35 -7.21 0.17
CA VAL A 273 0.32 -5.96 0.94
C VAL A 273 0.29 -6.26 2.43
#